data_AF-A0A3P7N454-F1
#
_entry.id   AF-A0A3P7N454-F1
#
_cell.length_a   1.000
_cell.length_b   1.000
_cell.length_c   1.000
_cell.angle_alpha   90.00
_cell.angle_beta   90.00
_cell.angle_gamma   90.00
#
_symmetry.space_group_name_H-M   'P 1'
#
loop_
_entity.id
_entity.type
_entity.pdbx_description
1 polymer ?
#
loop_
_entity_poly.entity_id
_entity_poly.type
_entity_poly.pdbx_seq_one_letter_code
_entity_poly.pdbx_strand_id
1 'polypeptide(L)'
;MCQSSKKDFFKKFLYEPLPVESHLDHCLHDHFNAEIVTKTIENKQDAIDCIAIKDDMDTMPLNLGMIAAYYYISYTTIELFSMSLQAKTKLRALIEIIANASEFASIPMRHREDMILKQLAARLPGQLKNQKFSDPHVK
;
A
#
# COMPACT_ATOMS: atom_id res chain seq x y z
N MET A 1 4.34 22.46 -31.39
CA MET A 1 5.08 21.91 -32.55
C MET A 1 6.17 21.01 -32.02
N CYS A 2 6.25 19.75 -32.46
CA CYS A 2 7.33 18.83 -32.10
C CYS A 2 8.11 18.41 -33.35
N GLN A 3 9.33 17.91 -33.16
CA GLN A 3 10.19 17.41 -34.24
C GLN A 3 9.51 16.23 -34.95
N SER A 4 9.53 16.17 -36.28
CA SER A 4 8.79 15.16 -37.07
C SER A 4 9.08 13.72 -36.66
N SER A 5 10.31 13.42 -36.23
CA SER A 5 10.73 12.11 -35.72
C SER A 5 10.07 11.69 -34.40
N LYS A 6 9.60 12.65 -33.60
CA LYS A 6 8.95 12.41 -32.30
C LYS A 6 7.42 12.53 -32.38
N LYS A 7 6.87 12.90 -33.54
CA LYS A 7 5.43 13.11 -33.72
C LYS A 7 4.63 11.85 -33.40
N ASP A 8 5.07 10.69 -33.88
CA ASP A 8 4.37 9.42 -33.65
C ASP A 8 4.54 8.93 -32.21
N PHE A 9 5.70 9.19 -31.60
CA PHE A 9 5.95 8.95 -30.16
C PHE A 9 4.93 9.73 -29.31
N PHE A 10 4.83 11.05 -29.49
CA PHE A 10 3.87 11.85 -28.73
C PHE A 10 2.41 11.52 -29.06
N LYS A 11 2.10 11.21 -30.33
CA LYS A 11 0.76 10.79 -30.72
C LYS A 11 0.35 9.51 -29.99
N LYS A 12 1.24 8.52 -29.88
CA LYS A 12 0.97 7.28 -29.15
C LYS A 12 0.63 7.55 -27.68
N PHE A 13 1.40 8.38 -26.98
CA PHE A 13 1.14 8.68 -25.55
C PHE A 13 -0.04 9.60 -25.26
N LEU A 14 -0.52 10.34 -26.26
CA LEU A 14 -1.72 11.15 -26.13
C LEU A 14 -3.01 10.32 -26.25
N TYR A 15 -2.95 9.15 -26.89
CA TYR A 15 -4.11 8.29 -27.14
C TYR A 15 -4.05 6.93 -26.43
N GLU A 16 -2.87 6.49 -26.00
CA GLU A 16 -2.66 5.28 -25.20
C GLU A 16 -1.98 5.67 -23.87
N PRO A 17 -2.46 5.17 -22.72
CA PRO A 17 -1.78 5.39 -21.44
C PRO A 17 -0.35 4.82 -21.49
N LEU A 18 0.61 5.61 -21.00
CA LEU A 18 2.01 5.20 -20.86
C LEU A 18 2.09 3.96 -19.95
N PRO A 19 2.78 2.87 -20.37
CA PRO A 19 3.22 1.87 -19.42
C PRO A 19 4.24 2.55 -18.49
N VAL A 20 3.82 2.85 -17.26
CA VAL A 20 4.72 3.35 -16.22
C VAL A 20 5.44 2.13 -15.66
N GLU A 21 6.74 2.02 -15.95
CA GLU A 21 7.57 0.94 -15.44
C GLU A 21 8.25 1.37 -14.13
N SER A 22 8.29 0.45 -13.17
CA SER A 22 9.04 0.64 -11.94
C SER A 22 10.53 0.57 -12.25
N HIS A 23 11.28 1.58 -11.82
CA HIS A 23 12.76 1.61 -11.84
C HIS A 23 13.32 1.46 -10.42
N LEU A 24 12.56 0.78 -9.56
CA LEU A 24 12.92 0.62 -8.15
C LEU A 24 14.28 -0.06 -8.01
N ASP A 25 14.65 -0.99 -8.90
CA ASP A 25 15.94 -1.69 -8.90
C ASP A 25 17.15 -0.74 -8.90
N HIS A 26 17.05 0.42 -9.56
CA HIS A 26 18.14 1.40 -9.60
C HIS A 26 18.30 2.18 -8.29
N CYS A 27 17.22 2.41 -7.55
CA CYS A 27 17.18 3.24 -6.34
C CYS A 27 16.74 2.46 -5.09
N LEU A 28 16.70 1.13 -5.17
CA LEU A 28 16.14 0.25 -4.14
C LEU A 28 16.91 0.41 -2.83
N HIS A 29 18.23 0.51 -2.93
CA HIS A 29 19.12 0.68 -1.79
C HIS A 29 18.81 1.95 -0.98
N ASP A 30 18.48 3.06 -1.64
CA ASP A 30 18.14 4.31 -0.94
C ASP A 30 16.82 4.22 -0.19
N HIS A 31 15.79 3.65 -0.83
CA HIS A 31 14.49 3.43 -0.19
C HIS A 31 14.58 2.41 0.95
N PHE A 32 15.30 1.32 0.73
CA PHE A 32 15.52 0.29 1.74
C PHE A 32 16.30 0.85 2.95
N ASN A 33 17.31 1.68 2.72
CA ASN A 33 18.06 2.33 3.78
C ASN A 33 17.21 3.36 4.53
N ALA A 34 16.33 4.10 3.83
CA ALA A 34 15.37 4.98 4.48
C ALA A 34 14.43 4.21 5.42
N GLU A 35 13.91 3.06 4.97
CA GLU A 35 13.01 2.22 5.78
C GLU A 35 13.71 1.51 6.96
N ILE A 36 15.01 1.23 6.87
CA ILE A 36 15.81 0.76 8.03
C ILE A 36 15.98 1.90 9.04
N VAL A 37 16.33 3.11 8.58
CA VAL A 37 16.57 4.28 9.44
C VAL A 37 15.29 4.71 10.16
N THR A 38 14.13 4.62 9.51
CA THR A 38 12.82 4.88 10.12
C THR A 38 12.36 3.77 11.06
N LYS A 39 13.11 2.66 11.16
CA LYS A 39 12.77 1.44 11.90
C LYS A 39 11.49 0.77 11.40
N THR A 40 11.17 0.95 10.11
CA THR A 40 10.11 0.17 9.45
C THR A 40 10.61 -1.25 9.18
N ILE A 41 11.89 -1.40 8.81
CA ILE A 41 12.57 -2.68 8.60
C ILE A 41 13.57 -2.85 9.74
N GLU A 42 13.24 -3.67 10.73
CA GLU A 42 14.09 -3.87 11.92
C GLU A 42 14.88 -5.17 11.85
N ASN A 43 14.40 -6.16 11.09
CA ASN A 43 15.05 -7.46 11.01
C ASN A 43 15.01 -8.07 9.60
N LYS A 44 15.76 -9.16 9.41
CA LYS A 44 15.91 -9.83 8.10
C LYS A 44 14.57 -10.34 7.56
N GLN A 45 13.64 -10.75 8.43
CA GLN A 45 12.34 -11.27 7.99
C GLN A 45 11.50 -10.16 7.36
N ASP A 46 11.52 -8.95 7.93
CA ASP A 46 10.84 -7.76 7.39
C ASP A 46 11.37 -7.40 5.98
N ALA A 47 12.65 -7.66 5.73
CA ALA A 47 13.26 -7.46 4.42
C ALA A 47 12.89 -8.56 3.41
N ILE A 48 12.84 -9.82 3.87
CA ILE A 48 12.67 -11.02 3.02
C ILE A 48 11.34 -11.04 2.27
N ASP A 49 10.28 -10.41 2.79
CA ASP A 49 8.98 -10.43 2.12
C ASP A 49 8.88 -9.42 0.97
N CYS A 50 9.78 -8.43 0.90
CA CYS A 50 9.82 -7.43 -0.18
C CYS A 50 11.04 -7.51 -1.08
N ILE A 51 12.16 -8.04 -0.61
CA ILE A 51 13.39 -8.22 -1.37
C ILE A 51 14.02 -9.59 -1.10
N ALA A 52 14.61 -10.19 -2.14
CA ALA A 52 15.45 -11.37 -2.02
C ALA A 52 16.92 -10.97 -2.13
N ILE A 53 17.75 -11.47 -1.22
CA ILE A 53 19.21 -11.33 -1.31
C ILE A 53 19.74 -12.50 -2.14
N LYS A 54 20.47 -12.20 -3.21
CA LYS A 54 21.12 -13.16 -4.08
C LYS A 54 22.65 -13.02 -3.94
N ASP A 55 23.33 -14.15 -3.84
CA ASP A 55 24.80 -14.23 -3.82
C ASP A 55 25.46 -13.29 -2.77
N ASP A 56 24.80 -13.14 -1.61
CA ASP A 56 25.19 -12.34 -0.43
C ASP A 56 25.40 -10.83 -0.63
N MET A 57 25.30 -10.31 -1.86
CA MET A 57 25.59 -8.91 -2.19
C MET A 57 24.50 -8.25 -3.04
N ASP A 58 23.78 -9.02 -3.86
CA ASP A 58 22.76 -8.47 -4.76
C ASP A 58 21.37 -8.53 -4.14
N THR A 59 20.56 -7.50 -4.37
CA THR A 59 19.14 -7.48 -3.95
C THR A 59 18.22 -7.49 -5.16
N MET A 60 17.18 -8.33 -5.12
CA MET A 60 16.14 -8.38 -6.14
C MET A 60 14.78 -8.07 -5.52
N PRO A 61 13.94 -7.23 -6.15
CA PRO A 61 12.59 -6.98 -5.65
C PRO A 61 11.73 -8.24 -5.79
N LEU A 62 10.94 -8.54 -4.75
CA LEU A 62 9.93 -9.61 -4.78
C LEU A 62 8.56 -9.06 -5.15
N ASN A 63 7.62 -9.94 -5.51
CA ASN A 63 6.29 -9.56 -5.98
C ASN A 63 5.58 -8.55 -5.05
N LEU A 64 5.67 -8.74 -3.72
CA LEU A 64 5.06 -7.83 -2.76
C LEU A 64 5.75 -6.46 -2.75
N GLY A 65 7.10 -6.41 -2.80
CA GLY A 65 7.86 -5.17 -2.92
C GLY A 65 7.60 -4.43 -4.24
N MET A 66 7.43 -5.17 -5.34
CA MET A 66 7.05 -4.59 -6.63
C MET A 66 5.64 -3.99 -6.59
N ILE A 67 4.66 -4.67 -6.01
CA ILE A 67 3.29 -4.17 -5.83
C ILE A 67 3.30 -2.93 -4.94
N ALA A 68 4.01 -2.96 -3.81
CA ALA A 68 4.15 -1.85 -2.89
C ALA A 68 4.64 -0.58 -3.61
N ALA A 69 5.77 -0.70 -4.31
CA ALA A 69 6.38 0.42 -5.02
C ALA A 69 5.54 0.91 -6.20
N TYR A 70 4.93 -0.01 -6.96
CA TYR A 70 4.12 0.35 -8.13
C TYR A 70 2.87 1.16 -7.75
N TYR A 71 2.21 0.78 -6.66
CA TYR A 71 0.98 1.46 -6.20
C TYR A 71 1.22 2.49 -5.10
N TYR A 72 2.48 2.73 -4.72
CA TYR A 72 2.85 3.66 -3.66
C TYR A 72 2.18 3.32 -2.32
N ILE A 73 2.15 2.03 -2.00
CA ILE A 73 1.56 1.46 -0.78
C ILE A 73 2.70 1.20 0.21
N SER A 74 2.47 1.54 1.48
CA SER A 74 3.40 1.30 2.58
C SER A 74 3.72 -0.19 2.75
N TYR A 75 4.97 -0.50 3.10
CA TYR A 75 5.40 -1.86 3.43
C TYR A 75 4.50 -2.49 4.50
N THR A 76 4.20 -1.75 5.57
CA THR A 76 3.35 -2.22 6.68
C THR A 76 1.96 -2.62 6.21
N THR A 77 1.41 -1.93 5.20
CA THR A 77 0.11 -2.28 4.62
C THR A 77 0.19 -3.54 3.77
N ILE A 78 1.26 -3.70 3.00
CA ILE A 78 1.46 -4.90 2.18
C ILE A 78 1.71 -6.13 3.06
N GLU A 79 2.46 -6.00 4.14
CA GLU A 79 2.65 -7.04 5.15
C GLU A 79 1.30 -7.44 5.79
N LEU A 80 0.51 -6.46 6.24
CA LEU A 80 -0.85 -6.69 6.73
C LEU A 80 -1.70 -7.47 5.71
N PHE A 81 -1.66 -7.08 4.44
CA PHE A 81 -2.41 -7.75 3.38
C PHE A 81 -1.92 -9.18 3.17
N SER A 82 -0.60 -9.40 3.15
CA SER A 82 0.02 -10.72 3.00
C SER A 82 -0.38 -11.67 4.14
N MET A 83 -0.42 -11.17 5.38
CA MET A 83 -0.81 -11.95 6.55
C MET A 83 -2.33 -12.19 6.66
N SER A 84 -3.15 -11.28 6.12
CA SER A 84 -4.61 -11.29 6.35
C SER A 84 -5.43 -11.82 5.18
N LEU A 85 -4.93 -11.72 3.94
CA LEU A 85 -5.64 -12.18 2.75
C LEU A 85 -5.50 -13.69 2.58
N GLN A 86 -6.61 -14.34 2.26
CA GLN A 86 -6.70 -15.75 1.93
C GLN A 86 -7.54 -15.90 0.66
N ALA A 87 -7.36 -17.01 -0.07
CA ALA A 87 -8.12 -17.28 -1.29
C ALA A 87 -9.66 -17.26 -1.11
N LYS A 88 -10.13 -17.46 0.13
CA LYS A 88 -11.56 -17.49 0.51
C LYS A 88 -12.04 -16.24 1.24
N THR A 89 -11.22 -15.19 1.35
CA THR A 89 -11.59 -13.96 2.06
C THR A 89 -12.81 -13.32 1.37
N LYS A 90 -13.87 -13.06 2.15
CA LYS A 90 -15.13 -12.50 1.65
C LYS A 90 -15.07 -10.97 1.61
N LEU A 91 -15.94 -10.36 0.81
CA LEU A 91 -16.02 -8.90 0.63
C LEU A 91 -15.98 -8.10 1.94
N ARG A 92 -16.72 -8.55 2.97
CA ARG A 92 -16.73 -7.87 4.27
C ARG A 92 -15.33 -7.85 4.92
N ALA A 93 -14.66 -8.99 4.98
CA ALA A 93 -13.32 -9.09 5.55
C ALA A 93 -12.29 -8.34 4.69
N LEU A 94 -12.46 -8.31 3.36
CA LEU A 94 -11.63 -7.49 2.47
C LEU A 94 -11.70 -6.00 2.83
N ILE A 95 -12.89 -5.47 3.07
CA ILE A 95 -13.07 -4.07 3.49
C ILE A 95 -12.38 -3.82 4.84
N GLU A 96 -12.52 -4.74 5.80
CA GLU A 96 -11.85 -4.63 7.10
C GLU A 96 -10.32 -4.65 6.96
N ILE A 97 -9.77 -5.51 6.11
CA ILE A 97 -8.33 -5.58 5.84
C ILE A 97 -7.84 -4.26 5.22
N ILE A 98 -8.54 -3.73 4.23
CA ILE A 98 -8.19 -2.46 3.58
C ILE A 98 -8.28 -1.30 4.58
N ALA A 99 -9.33 -1.24 5.41
CA ALA A 99 -9.49 -0.15 6.39
C ALA A 99 -8.37 -0.12 7.45
N ASN A 100 -7.73 -1.26 7.73
CA ASN A 100 -6.59 -1.36 8.63
C ASN A 100 -5.24 -1.00 7.98
N ALA A 101 -5.24 -0.60 6.70
CA ALA A 101 -4.04 -0.14 6.02
C ALA A 101 -3.39 1.05 6.75
N SER A 102 -2.06 1.04 6.84
CA SER A 102 -1.27 2.03 7.59
C SER A 102 -1.43 3.47 7.06
N GLU A 103 -1.77 3.63 5.78
CA GLU A 103 -2.07 4.92 5.14
C GLU A 103 -3.24 5.65 5.80
N PHE A 104 -4.13 4.90 6.46
CA PHE A 104 -5.29 5.47 7.13
C PHE A 104 -5.03 5.85 8.59
N ALA A 105 -3.87 5.50 9.15
CA ALA A 105 -3.54 5.82 10.55
C ALA A 105 -3.53 7.33 10.84
N SER A 106 -3.27 8.17 9.82
CA SER A 106 -3.25 9.63 9.94
C SER A 106 -4.61 10.30 9.64
N ILE A 107 -5.69 9.54 9.42
CA ILE A 107 -7.02 10.14 9.21
C ILE A 107 -7.41 10.95 10.45
N PRO A 108 -7.80 12.24 10.30
CA PRO A 108 -8.10 13.08 11.43
C PRO A 108 -9.41 12.65 12.10
N MET A 109 -9.37 12.45 13.42
CA MET A 109 -10.54 12.22 14.26
C MET A 109 -11.01 13.55 14.84
N ARG A 110 -12.11 14.11 14.32
CA ARG A 110 -12.59 15.42 14.78
C ARG A 110 -13.51 15.28 15.99
N HIS A 111 -13.54 16.33 16.78
CA HIS A 111 -14.45 16.43 17.92
C HIS A 111 -15.91 16.21 17.48
N ARG A 112 -16.67 15.40 18.23
CA ARG A 112 -18.10 15.03 18.00
C ARG A 112 -18.39 14.15 16.76
N GLU A 113 -17.39 13.66 16.03
CA GLU A 113 -17.65 12.72 14.93
C GLU A 113 -18.08 11.33 15.43
N ASP A 114 -17.76 10.94 16.67
CA ASP A 114 -18.06 9.63 17.24
C ASP A 114 -19.57 9.32 17.28
N MET A 115 -20.41 10.32 17.56
CA MET A 115 -21.87 10.17 17.56
C MET A 115 -22.41 9.91 16.16
N ILE A 116 -21.87 10.61 15.15
CA ILE A 116 -22.27 10.46 13.75
C ILE A 116 -21.82 9.10 13.22
N LEU A 117 -20.59 8.69 13.54
CA LEU A 117 -20.05 7.39 13.15
C LEU A 117 -20.86 6.24 13.78
N LYS A 118 -21.27 6.35 15.04
CA LYS A 118 -22.20 5.38 15.68
C LYS A 118 -23.54 5.30 14.94
N GLN A 119 -24.10 6.41 14.51
CA GLN A 119 -25.37 6.43 13.77
C GLN A 119 -25.23 5.83 12.36
N LEU A 120 -24.11 6.10 11.67
CA LEU A 120 -23.79 5.51 10.37
C LEU A 120 -23.63 3.98 10.51
N ALA A 121 -22.84 3.58 11.49
CA ALA A 121 -22.55 2.21 11.87
C ALA A 121 -23.84 1.40 12.09
N ALA A 122 -24.81 1.93 12.84
CA ALA A 122 -26.09 1.27 13.09
C ALA A 122 -26.92 0.97 11.81
N ARG A 123 -26.62 1.61 10.69
CA ARG A 123 -27.29 1.39 9.39
C ARG A 123 -26.54 0.41 8.49
N LEU A 124 -25.30 0.04 8.83
CA LEU A 124 -24.47 -0.83 8.01
C LEU A 124 -24.67 -2.32 8.38
N PRO A 125 -24.74 -3.22 7.39
CA PRO A 125 -24.89 -4.66 7.65
C PRO A 125 -23.61 -5.26 8.24
N GLY A 126 -23.77 -6.08 9.27
CA GLY A 126 -22.68 -6.91 9.84
C GLY A 126 -21.76 -6.22 10.86
N GLN A 127 -22.19 -5.12 11.48
CA GLN A 127 -21.48 -4.42 12.57
C GLN A 127 -20.68 -5.31 13.53
N LEU A 128 -19.41 -4.95 13.76
CA LEU A 128 -18.58 -5.62 14.77
C LEU A 128 -19.03 -5.21 16.17
N LYS A 129 -18.93 -6.13 17.14
CA LYS A 129 -19.14 -5.81 18.55
C LYS A 129 -17.95 -4.98 19.06
N ASN A 130 -18.23 -3.92 19.81
CA ASN A 130 -17.23 -3.06 20.49
C ASN A 130 -16.31 -2.24 19.57
N GLN A 131 -16.83 -1.68 18.47
CA GLN A 131 -16.07 -0.75 17.63
C GLN A 131 -15.68 0.53 18.39
N LYS A 132 -14.41 0.92 18.27
CA LYS A 132 -13.89 2.19 18.80
C LYS A 132 -14.04 3.27 17.73
N PHE A 133 -15.09 4.08 17.82
CA PHE A 133 -15.34 5.19 16.88
C PHE A 133 -14.36 6.37 17.00
N SER A 134 -13.35 6.26 17.87
CA SER A 134 -12.19 7.14 17.94
C SER A 134 -10.98 6.61 17.17
N ASP A 135 -11.08 5.42 16.58
CA ASP A 135 -10.03 4.76 15.80
C ASP A 135 -10.15 5.17 14.32
N PRO A 136 -9.08 5.67 13.69
CA PRO A 136 -9.09 6.04 12.28
C PRO A 136 -9.39 4.88 11.34
N HIS A 137 -9.05 3.64 11.71
CA HIS A 137 -9.33 2.44 10.89
C HIS A 137 -10.79 1.99 10.94
N VAL A 138 -11.59 2.58 11.84
CA VAL A 138 -13.04 2.32 11.97
C VAL A 138 -13.87 3.39 11.25
N LYS A 139 -13.30 4.58 11.04
CA LYS A 139 -13.97 5.75 10.46
C LYS A 139 -14.20 5.61 8.96
#